data_AF-A0A3D1V8G8-F1
#
_entry.id   AF-A0A3D1V8G8-F1
#
_cell.length_a   1.000
_cell.length_b   1.000
_cell.length_c   1.000
_cell.angle_alpha   90.00
_cell.angle_beta   90.00
_cell.angle_gamma   90.00
#
_symmetry.space_group_name_H-M   'P 1'
#
loop_
_entity.id
_entity.type
_entity.pdbx_description
1 polymer ?
#
loop_
_entity_poly.entity_id
_entity_poly.type
_entity_poly.pdbx_seq_one_letter_code
_entity_poly.pdbx_strand_id
1 'polypeptide(L)' 'KIPFMLVVGDKEAEADAVAVRLRSGENLGATPVEQFINLLGGLVDSKSLSLVE' A
#
# COMPACT_ATOMS: atom_id res chain seq x y z
N LYS A 1 12.52 -4.01 8.22
CA LYS A 1 11.46 -3.22 8.89
C LYS A 1 10.34 -3.06 7.88
N ILE A 2 9.09 -3.42 8.22
CA ILE A 2 8.00 -3.47 7.22
C ILE A 2 7.54 -2.03 6.92
N PRO A 3 7.60 -1.57 5.66
CA PRO A 3 7.23 -0.21 5.29
C PRO A 3 5.70 0.01 5.27
N PHE A 4 4.95 -0.97 4.75
CA PHE A 4 3.49 -0.92 4.63
C PHE A 4 2.86 -2.22 5.16
N MET A 5 1.72 -2.10 5.82
CA MET A 5 0.83 -3.22 6.13
C MET A 5 -0.37 -3.17 5.19
N LEU A 6 -0.65 -4.27 4.51
CA LEU A 6 -1.81 -4.42 3.65
C LEU A 6 -2.87 -5.20 4.42
N VAL A 7 -4.05 -4.59 4.56
CA VAL A 7 -5.22 -5.23 5.14
C VAL A 7 -6.21 -5.47 4.02
N VAL A 8 -6.60 -6.73 3.82
CA VAL A 8 -7.58 -7.14 2.83
C VAL A 8 -8.66 -7.93 3.57
N GLY A 9 -9.80 -7.29 3.81
CA GLY A 9 -11.02 -7.97 4.24
C GLY A 9 -11.83 -8.49 3.06
N ASP A 10 -12.96 -9.16 3.34
CA ASP A 10 -13.90 -9.63 2.31
C ASP A 10 -14.35 -8.51 1.36
N LYS A 11 -14.71 -7.35 1.90
CA LYS A 11 -15.16 -6.20 1.09
C LYS A 11 -14.08 -5.66 0.17
N GLU A 12 -12.84 -5.64 0.63
CA GLU A 12 -11.70 -5.20 -0.15
C GLU A 12 -11.34 -6.23 -1.23
N ALA A 13 -11.43 -7.52 -0.92
CA ALA A 13 -11.24 -8.60 -1.89
C ALA A 13 -12.32 -8.59 -2.99
N GLU A 14 -13.58 -8.30 -2.65
CA GLU A 14 -14.68 -8.16 -3.61
C GLU A 14 -14.52 -6.93 -4.52
N ALA A 15 -13.89 -5.87 -4.03
CA ALA A 15 -13.69 -4.61 -4.74
C ALA A 15 -12.31 -4.46 -5.41
N ASP A 16 -11.51 -5.54 -5.42
CA ASP A 16 -10.11 -5.54 -5.86
C ASP A 16 -9.29 -4.37 -5.26
N ALA A 17 -9.50 -4.12 -3.98
CA ALA A 17 -8.87 -3.06 -3.21
C ALA A 17 -8.05 -3.63 -2.05
N VAL A 18 -7.13 -2.83 -1.54
CA VAL A 18 -6.31 -3.11 -0.36
C VAL A 18 -6.29 -1.89 0.55
N ALA A 19 -6.47 -2.08 1.85
CA ALA A 19 -6.29 -1.01 2.81
C ALA A 19 -4.82 -0.92 3.22
N VAL A 20 -4.18 0.19 2.86
CA VAL A 20 -2.74 0.40 3.11
C VAL A 20 -2.56 1.14 4.43
N ARG A 21 -1.90 0.50 5.40
CA ARG A 21 -1.49 1.10 6.68
C ARG A 21 0.00 1.33 6.72
N LEU A 22 0.40 2.55 7.03
CA LEU A 22 1.78 2.90 7.30
C LEU A 22 2.16 2.46 8.72
N ARG A 23 3.42 2.07 8.89
CA ARG A 23 3.98 1.79 10.22
C ARG A 23 4.00 3.03 11.14
N SER A 24 3.80 4.23 10.60
CA SER A 24 3.67 5.48 11.38
C SER A 24 2.32 5.58 12.10
N GLY A 25 1.40 4.63 11.87
CA GLY A 25 0.03 4.67 12.40
C GLY A 25 -0.96 5.35 11.44
N GLU A 26 -0.46 5.95 10.37
CA GLU A 26 -1.27 6.58 9.33
C GLU A 26 -1.91 5.53 8.42
N ASN A 27 -3.17 5.75 8.05
CA ASN A 27 -3.95 4.85 7.22
C ASN A 27 -4.26 5.58 5.91
N LEU A 28 -3.71 5.07 4.81
CA LEU A 28 -3.92 5.63 3.46
C LEU A 28 -5.28 5.23 2.89
N GLY A 29 -6.03 4.38 3.59
CA GLY A 29 -7.35 3.92 3.18
C GLY A 29 -7.30 2.78 2.16
N ALA A 30 -8.48 2.43 1.64
CA ALA A 30 -8.62 1.42 0.60
C ALA A 30 -8.19 2.00 -0.76
N THR A 31 -7.18 1.40 -1.37
CA THR A 31 -6.69 1.71 -2.71
C THR A 31 -6.83 0.47 -3.58
N PRO A 32 -7.21 0.58 -4.87
CA PRO A 32 -7.26 -0.55 -5.79
C PRO A 32 -5.92 -1.30 -5.84
N VAL A 33 -5.94 -2.62 -5.86
CA VAL A 33 -4.73 -3.47 -5.88
C VAL A 33 -3.86 -3.11 -7.08
N GLU A 34 -4.47 -2.91 -8.24
CA GLU A 34 -3.76 -2.51 -9.47
C GLU A 34 -3.05 -1.16 -9.35
N GLN A 35 -3.69 -0.17 -8.72
CA GLN A 35 -3.06 1.12 -8.43
C GLN A 35 -1.88 0.95 -7.47
N PHE A 36 -2.06 0.15 -6.42
CA PHE A 36 -1.02 -0.11 -5.44
C PHE A 36 0.19 -0.82 -6.07
N ILE A 37 -0.02 -1.80 -6.94
CA ILE A 37 1.04 -2.52 -7.64
C ILE A 37 1.83 -1.58 -8.55
N ASN A 38 1.16 -0.70 -9.31
CA ASN A 38 1.84 0.28 -10.16
C ASN A 38 2.69 1.26 -9.33
N LEU A 39 2.16 1.73 -8.21
CA LEU A 39 2.84 2.66 -7.32
C LEU A 39 4.03 1.98 -6.62
N LEU A 40 3.86 0.74 -6.15
CA LEU A 40 4.94 -0.09 -5.63
C LEU A 40 6.02 -0.37 -6.68
N GLY A 41 5.63 -0.68 -7.91
CA GLY A 41 6.57 -0.93 -9.02
C GLY A 41 7.51 0.25 -9.22
N GLY A 42 6.97 1.48 -9.23
CA GLY A 42 7.77 2.71 -9.31
C GLY A 42 8.64 2.94 -8.07
N LEU A 43 8.14 2.66 -6.87
CA LEU A 43 8.91 2.81 -5.63
C LEU A 43 10.07 1.79 -5.52
N VAL A 44 9.82 0.54 -5.93
CA VAL A 44 10.82 -0.54 -5.94
C VAL A 44 11.89 -0.26 -6.98
N ASP A 45 11.50 0.20 -8.17
CA ASP A 45 12.41 0.64 -9.23
C ASP A 45 13.31 1.78 -8.73
N SER A 46 12.71 2.77 -8.06
CA SER A 46 13.43 3.92 -7.51
C SER A 46 14.29 3.60 -6.27
N LYS A 47 14.21 2.36 -5.72
CA LYS A 47 14.96 1.86 -4.54
C LYS A 47 15.04 2.84 -3.35
N SER A 48 14.07 3.72 -3.23
CA SER A 48 14.11 4.79 -2.24
C SER A 48 13.76 4.21 -0.87
N LEU A 49 14.70 4.35 0.08
CA LEU A 49 14.53 3.90 1.47
C LEU A 49 13.64 4.84 2.31
N SER A 50 13.32 6.01 1.78
CA SER A 50 12.51 7.05 2.41
C SER A 50 11.07 6.91 1.91
N LEU A 51 10.16 6.50 2.79
CA LEU A 51 8.76 6.23 2.42
C LEU A 51 7.88 7.49 2.42
N VAL A 52 8.41 8.61 2.92
CA VAL A 52 7.84 9.96 2.97
C VAL A 52 8.98 10.90 3.34
N GLU A 53 9.01 12.10 2.75
CA GLU A 53 9.70 13.26 3.34
C GLU A 53 8.85 13.88 4.45
#